data_AF-A0A973JC79-F1
#
_entry.id   AF-A0A973JC79-F1
#
_cell.length_a   1.000
_cell.length_b   1.000
_cell.length_c   1.000
_cell.angle_alpha   90.00
_cell.angle_beta   90.00
_cell.angle_gamma   90.00
#
_symmetry.space_group_name_H-M   'P 1'
#
loop_
_entity.id
_entity.type
_entity.pdbx_description
1 polymer ?
#
loop_
_entity_poly.entity_id
_entity_poly.type
_entity_poly.pdbx_seq_one_letter_code
_entity_poly.pdbx_strand_id
1 'polypeptide(L)'
;MTKEKSRARRSDVSPETVRQDFLPNGLRIVTDEVPHVRSVTIGIQIEAGSRDDPDEKPGLAHFIEHAVFKGTDRRTWLDIAKNIEKNGGY
;
A
#
# COMPACT_ATOMS: atom_id res chain seq x y z
N MET A 1 29.41 31.03 7.88
CA MET A 1 27.99 31.08 7.46
C MET A 1 27.62 29.71 6.90
N THR A 2 27.35 28.77 7.80
CA THR A 2 27.14 27.34 7.50
C THR A 2 25.64 27.10 7.43
N LYS A 3 25.13 26.76 6.22
CA LYS A 3 23.73 26.40 6.03
C LYS A 3 23.49 25.01 6.62
N GLU A 4 22.72 24.96 7.70
CA GLU A 4 22.22 23.74 8.31
C GLU A 4 21.19 23.11 7.37
N LYS A 5 21.43 21.86 6.94
CA LYS A 5 20.50 21.10 6.10
C LYS A 5 19.24 20.82 6.92
N SER A 6 18.13 21.43 6.51
CA SER A 6 16.77 21.10 6.93
C SER A 6 16.56 19.59 6.82
N ARG A 7 16.52 18.93 7.98
CA ARG A 7 16.17 17.53 8.13
C ARG A 7 14.65 17.45 7.97
N ALA A 8 14.20 16.70 6.96
CA ALA A 8 12.77 16.47 6.71
C ALA A 8 12.04 16.13 8.02
N ARG A 9 10.89 16.78 8.25
CA ARG A 9 10.00 16.54 9.40
C ARG A 9 9.78 15.04 9.55
N ARG A 10 10.15 14.49 10.71
CA ARG A 10 9.63 13.20 11.16
C ARG A 10 8.10 13.33 11.16
N SER A 11 7.43 12.41 10.50
CA SER A 11 5.97 12.40 10.31
C SER A 11 5.23 12.54 11.65
N ASP A 12 4.07 13.21 11.63
CA ASP A 12 3.16 13.44 12.77
C ASP A 12 2.53 12.14 13.34
N VAL A 13 3.16 10.99 13.12
CA VAL A 13 2.74 9.68 13.63
C VAL A 13 3.26 9.57 15.07
N SER A 14 2.39 9.83 16.04
CA SER A 14 2.64 9.42 17.40
C SER A 14 2.56 7.89 17.47
N PRO A 15 3.59 7.17 17.95
CA PRO A 15 3.56 5.71 18.07
C PRO A 15 2.43 5.17 18.96
N GLU A 16 1.70 6.03 19.66
CA GLU A 16 0.59 5.68 20.55
C GLU A 16 -0.72 5.33 19.82
N THR A 17 -0.89 5.73 18.55
CA THR A 17 -2.12 5.46 17.75
C THR A 17 -2.01 4.26 16.82
N VAL A 18 -0.80 3.73 16.61
CA VAL A 18 -0.56 2.60 15.71
C VAL A 18 -0.92 1.28 16.40
N ARG A 19 -1.79 0.50 15.77
CA ARG A 19 -2.18 -0.84 16.22
C ARG A 19 -1.72 -1.90 15.23
N GLN A 20 -1.39 -3.08 15.76
CA GLN A 20 -1.03 -4.24 14.98
C GLN A 20 -1.89 -5.43 15.39
N ASP A 21 -2.54 -6.03 14.41
CA ASP A 21 -3.38 -7.21 14.56
C ASP A 21 -2.92 -8.31 13.61
N PHE A 22 -3.32 -9.55 13.91
CA PHE A 22 -3.07 -10.71 13.05
C PHE A 22 -4.38 -11.46 12.80
N LEU A 23 -4.66 -11.76 11.54
CA LEU A 23 -5.76 -12.64 11.18
C LEU A 23 -5.40 -14.12 11.43
N PRO A 24 -6.40 -15.03 11.53
CA PRO A 24 -6.13 -16.46 11.73
C PRO A 24 -5.23 -17.11 10.67
N ASN A 25 -5.16 -16.54 9.46
CA ASN A 25 -4.29 -16.98 8.38
C ASN A 25 -2.85 -16.40 8.46
N GLY A 26 -2.53 -15.66 9.51
CA GLY A 26 -1.22 -15.03 9.73
C GLY A 26 -1.05 -13.66 9.07
N LEU A 27 -2.05 -13.13 8.35
CA LEU A 27 -1.94 -11.81 7.74
C LEU A 27 -1.84 -10.73 8.83
N ARG A 28 -0.74 -9.98 8.81
CA ARG A 28 -0.52 -8.83 9.68
C ARG A 28 -1.28 -7.61 9.15
N ILE A 29 -2.06 -6.98 10.02
CA ILE A 29 -2.74 -5.72 9.75
C ILE A 29 -2.11 -4.66 10.65
N VAL A 30 -1.73 -3.52 10.06
CA VAL A 30 -1.25 -2.35 10.79
C VAL A 30 -2.22 -1.21 10.50
N THR A 31 -2.77 -0.61 11.54
CA THR A 31 -3.72 0.51 11.44
C THR A 31 -3.20 1.71 12.23
N ASP A 32 -3.51 2.90 11.74
CA ASP A 32 -3.26 4.17 12.43
C ASP A 32 -4.51 5.03 12.27
N GLU A 33 -5.17 5.35 13.37
CA GLU A 33 -6.37 6.19 13.35
C GLU A 33 -5.98 7.65 13.47
N VAL A 34 -6.43 8.46 12.51
CA VAL A 34 -6.19 9.90 12.49
C VAL A 34 -7.56 10.63 12.56
N PRO A 35 -8.06 10.97 13.77
CA PRO A 35 -9.47 11.35 13.96
C PRO A 35 -9.96 12.57 13.15
N HIS A 36 -9.04 13.43 12.73
CA HIS A 36 -9.34 14.66 11.99
C HIS A 36 -9.28 14.49 10.47
N VAL A 37 -8.92 13.31 9.97
CA VAL A 37 -8.84 12.99 8.54
C VAL A 37 -10.10 12.22 8.11
N ARG A 38 -10.72 12.64 7.01
CA ARG A 38 -11.92 12.01 6.43
C ARG A 38 -11.61 11.24 5.14
N SER A 39 -10.47 10.57 5.12
CA SER A 39 -10.02 9.69 4.05
C SER A 39 -9.36 8.46 4.66
N VAL A 40 -9.20 7.42 3.84
CA VAL A 40 -8.46 6.23 4.21
C VAL A 40 -7.38 5.99 3.16
N THR A 41 -6.22 5.51 3.60
CA THR A 41 -5.18 4.98 2.73
C THR A 41 -4.97 3.53 3.08
N ILE A 42 -4.92 2.67 2.07
CA ILE A 42 -4.69 1.24 2.23
C ILE A 42 -3.44 0.88 1.43
N GLY A 43 -2.50 0.21 2.07
CA GLY A 43 -1.33 -0.38 1.43
C GLY A 43 -1.31 -1.89 1.69
N ILE A 44 -0.93 -2.65 0.68
CA ILE A 44 -0.68 -4.10 0.80
C ILE A 44 0.79 -4.32 0.50
N GLN A 45 1.52 -4.88 1.48
CA GLN A 45 2.91 -5.25 1.30
C GLN A 45 3.00 -6.77 1.13
N ILE A 46 3.67 -7.19 0.07
CA ILE A 46 4.06 -8.59 -0.14
C ILE A 46 5.55 -8.69 0.13
N GLU A 47 5.96 -9.71 0.88
CA GLU A 47 7.38 -10.00 1.17
C GLU A 47 8.01 -10.82 0.01
N ALA A 48 7.83 -10.32 -1.22
CA ALA A 48 8.43 -10.85 -2.43
C ALA A 48 8.60 -9.72 -3.46
N GLY A 49 9.58 -9.82 -4.35
CA GLY A 49 9.82 -8.85 -5.41
C GLY A 49 10.71 -9.41 -6.51
N SER A 50 11.31 -8.54 -7.32
CA SER A 50 12.15 -8.96 -8.46
C SER A 50 13.37 -9.80 -8.09
N ARG A 51 13.81 -9.77 -6.82
CA ARG A 51 14.85 -10.67 -6.30
C ARG A 51 14.40 -12.13 -6.27
N ASP A 52 13.10 -12.35 -6.21
CA ASP A 52 12.45 -13.66 -6.11
C ASP A 52 11.93 -14.13 -7.50
N ASP A 53 12.22 -13.38 -8.56
CA ASP A 53 11.89 -13.78 -9.92
C ASP A 53 12.66 -15.07 -10.29
N PRO A 54 12.00 -16.08 -10.88
CA PRO A 54 12.68 -17.24 -11.44
C PRO A 54 13.68 -16.81 -12.52
N ASP A 55 14.80 -17.52 -12.63
CA ASP A 55 15.84 -17.25 -13.63
C ASP A 55 15.28 -17.25 -15.06
N GLU A 56 14.29 -18.09 -15.35
CA GLU A 56 13.64 -18.17 -16.67
C GLU A 56 12.57 -17.07 -16.91
N LYS A 57 12.22 -16.27 -15.89
CA LYS A 57 11.16 -15.26 -15.93
C LYS A 57 11.57 -13.95 -15.26
N PRO A 58 12.63 -13.28 -15.74
CA PRO A 58 13.03 -11.98 -15.22
C PRO A 58 11.91 -10.93 -15.42
N GLY A 59 11.59 -10.17 -14.38
CA GLY A 59 10.56 -9.13 -14.41
C GLY A 59 9.15 -9.64 -14.08
N LEU A 60 9.00 -10.88 -13.64
CA LEU A 60 7.70 -11.46 -13.30
C LEU A 60 7.01 -10.71 -12.16
N ALA A 61 7.74 -10.34 -11.10
CA ALA A 61 7.21 -9.58 -9.98
C ALA A 61 6.63 -8.24 -10.44
N HIS A 62 7.36 -7.52 -11.28
CA HIS A 62 6.91 -6.24 -11.85
C HIS A 62 5.71 -6.43 -12.80
N PHE A 63 5.72 -7.51 -13.59
CA PHE A 63 4.57 -7.85 -14.42
C PHE A 63 3.32 -8.11 -13.59
N ILE A 64 3.44 -8.88 -12.49
CA ILE A 64 2.35 -9.17 -11.56
C ILE A 64 1.87 -7.87 -10.90
N GLU A 65 2.76 -7.00 -10.44
CA GLU A 65 2.44 -5.69 -9.87
C GLU A 65 1.54 -4.86 -10.79
N HIS A 66 1.74 -4.91 -12.10
CA HIS A 66 0.85 -4.27 -13.06
C HIS A 66 -0.44 -5.06 -13.34
N ALA A 67 -0.35 -6.39 -13.33
CA ALA A 67 -1.45 -7.27 -13.67
C ALA A 67 -2.56 -7.29 -12.62
N VAL A 68 -2.23 -7.11 -11.33
CA VAL A 68 -3.23 -7.14 -10.24
C VAL A 68 -4.33 -6.08 -10.38
N PHE A 69 -4.08 -5.00 -11.15
CA PHE A 69 -5.05 -3.94 -11.41
C PHE A 69 -5.96 -4.23 -12.61
N LYS A 70 -5.75 -5.31 -13.36
CA LYS A 70 -6.49 -5.60 -14.61
C LYS A 70 -7.82 -6.32 -14.38
N GLY A 71 -8.18 -6.60 -13.14
CA GLY A 71 -9.44 -7.21 -12.76
C GLY A 71 -9.26 -8.49 -11.96
N THR A 72 -10.38 -9.02 -11.50
CA THR A 72 -10.50 -10.25 -10.72
C THR A 72 -11.71 -11.04 -11.24
N ASP A 73 -11.89 -12.27 -10.79
CA ASP A 73 -13.08 -13.08 -11.11
C ASP A 73 -14.41 -12.39 -10.76
N ARG A 74 -14.40 -11.41 -9.85
CA ARG A 74 -15.60 -10.74 -9.34
C ARG A 74 -15.77 -9.30 -9.82
N ARG A 75 -14.72 -8.66 -10.34
CA ARG A 75 -14.71 -7.23 -10.67
C ARG A 75 -13.79 -6.97 -11.85
N THR A 76 -14.29 -6.25 -12.85
CA THR A 76 -13.45 -5.79 -13.97
C THR A 76 -12.53 -4.65 -13.53
N TRP A 77 -11.49 -4.34 -14.31
CA TRP A 77 -10.64 -3.17 -14.08
C TRP A 77 -11.46 -1.87 -14.00
N LEU A 78 -12.51 -1.76 -14.83
CA LEU A 78 -13.36 -0.57 -14.90
C LEU A 78 -14.22 -0.42 -13.65
N ASP A 79 -14.71 -1.54 -13.11
CA ASP A 79 -15.45 -1.53 -11.84
C ASP A 79 -14.55 -1.05 -10.70
N ILE A 80 -13.30 -1.53 -10.65
CA ILE A 80 -12.33 -1.12 -9.62
C ILE A 80 -12.05 0.38 -9.73
N ALA A 81 -11.70 0.86 -10.93
CA ALA A 81 -11.39 2.27 -11.17
C ALA A 81 -12.57 3.20 -10.82
N LYS A 82 -13.77 2.89 -11.33
CA LYS A 82 -14.96 3.70 -11.06
C LYS A 82 -15.32 3.76 -9.57
N ASN A 83 -15.14 2.66 -8.84
CA ASN A 83 -15.42 2.67 -7.40
C ASN A 83 -14.44 3.53 -6.62
N ILE A 84 -13.16 3.55 -7.00
CA ILE A 84 -12.16 4.41 -6.37
C ILE A 84 -12.47 5.89 -6.68
N GLU A 85 -12.62 6.23 -7.96
CA GLU A 85 -12.88 7.61 -8.43
C GLU A 85 -14.18 8.19 -7.85
N LYS A 86 -15.26 7.39 -7.82
CA LYS A 86 -16.56 7.83 -7.27
C LYS A 86 -16.48 8.26 -5.80
N ASN A 87 -15.50 7.73 -5.04
CA ASN A 87 -15.28 8.08 -3.64
C ASN A 87 -14.17 9.13 -3.46
N GLY A 88 -13.69 9.77 -4.54
CA GLY A 88 -12.64 10.78 -4.49
C GLY A 88 -11.23 10.21 -4.27
N GLY A 89 -11.06 8.90 -4.46
CA GLY A 89 -9.75 8.24 -4.42
C GLY A 89 -9.03 8.24 -5.77
N TYR A 90 -7.81 7.70 -5.77
CA TYR A 90 -6.97 7.44 -6.95
C TYR A 90 -6.18 6.14 -6.79
#